data_AF-F4RY16-F1
#
_entry.id   AF-F4RY16-F1
#
_cell.length_a   1.000
_cell.length_b   1.000
_cell.length_c   1.000
_cell.angle_alpha   90.00
_cell.angle_beta   90.00
_cell.angle_gamma   90.00
#
_symmetry.space_group_name_H-M   'P 1'
#
loop_
_entity.id
_entity.type
_entity.pdbx_description
1 polymer ?
#
loop_
_entity_poly.entity_id
_entity_poly.type
_entity_poly.pdbx_seq_one_letter_code
_entity_poly.pdbx_strand_id
1 'polypeptide(L)' 'NQLCKECNQEKSIYTCPSCSIRTCSLKCSNQHKQIKNCNGKRNRVTHVPINQYTWGTLMQDYSYLEEVNR' A
#
# COMPACT_ATOMS: atom_id res chain seq x y z
N ASN A 1 19.46 1.05 6.05
CA ASN A 1 18.91 2.42 6.03
C ASN A 1 18.55 2.80 4.60
N GLN A 2 17.27 2.98 4.29
CA GLN A 2 16.85 3.43 2.95
C GLN A 2 16.43 4.89 3.03
N LEU A 3 16.89 5.70 2.07
CA LEU A 3 16.51 7.10 1.93
C LEU A 3 15.11 7.22 1.33
N CYS A 4 14.45 8.35 1.56
CA CYS A 4 13.18 8.68 0.94
C CYS A 4 13.31 8.66 -0.58
N LYS A 5 12.42 7.93 -1.27
CA LYS A 5 12.44 7.84 -2.74
C LYS A 5 11.98 9.10 -3.46
N GLU A 6 11.35 10.02 -2.75
CA GLU A 6 10.86 11.28 -3.31
C GLU A 6 11.92 12.39 -3.17
N CYS A 7 12.42 12.65 -1.97
CA CYS A 7 13.39 13.74 -1.74
C CYS A 7 14.85 13.29 -1.67
N ASN A 8 15.14 12.01 -1.43
CA ASN A 8 16.49 11.44 -1.22
C ASN A 8 17.36 12.15 -0.15
N GLN A 9 16.78 13.03 0.67
CA GLN A 9 17.49 13.81 1.70
C GLN A 9 17.51 13.11 3.05
N GLU A 10 16.36 12.58 3.47
CA GLU A 10 16.18 11.97 4.78
C GLU A 10 15.88 10.47 4.68
N LYS A 11 16.08 9.77 5.80
CA LYS A 11 15.73 8.36 5.93
C LYS A 11 14.22 8.18 5.81
N SER A 12 13.79 7.17 5.06
CA SER A 12 12.37 6.86 4.95
C SER A 12 11.81 6.34 6.27
N ILE A 13 10.68 6.89 6.72
CA ILE A 13 9.96 6.45 7.93
C ILE A 13 8.57 5.88 7.61
N TYR A 14 8.01 6.19 6.44
CA TYR A 14 6.72 5.70 5.97
C TYR A 14 6.87 4.84 4.72
N THR A 15 5.93 3.90 4.53
CA THR A 15 5.82 3.09 3.32
C THR A 15 4.38 3.13 2.82
N CYS A 16 4.18 3.50 1.55
CA CYS A 16 2.87 3.54 0.94
C CYS A 16 2.32 2.11 0.74
N PRO A 17 1.09 1.79 1.18
CA PRO A 17 0.54 0.44 1.08
C PRO A 17 0.07 0.05 -0.32
N SER A 18 -0.04 1.01 -1.24
CA SER A 18 -0.48 0.79 -2.63
C SER A 18 0.70 0.46 -3.56
N CYS A 19 1.74 1.29 -3.52
CA CYS A 19 2.90 1.18 -4.43
C CYS A 19 4.23 0.85 -3.72
N SER A 20 4.20 0.59 -2.41
CA SER A 20 5.36 0.24 -1.58
C SER A 20 6.49 1.28 -1.57
N ILE A 21 6.21 2.52 -2.01
CA ILE A 21 7.20 3.59 -2.01
C ILE A 21 7.50 4.06 -0.60
N ARG A 22 8.77 4.30 -0.32
CA ARG A 22 9.26 4.71 0.99
C ARG A 22 9.45 6.22 1.06
N THR A 23 8.81 6.88 2.03
CA THR A 23 8.82 8.34 2.18
C THR A 23 9.29 8.78 3.57
N CYS A 24 9.96 9.93 3.68
CA CYS A 24 10.39 10.49 4.97
C CYS A 24 9.30 11.31 5.67
N SER A 25 8.31 11.82 4.95
CA SER A 25 7.31 12.73 5.51
C SER A 25 5.96 12.62 4.80
N LEU A 26 4.93 13.22 5.41
CA LEU A 26 3.60 13.34 4.80
C LEU A 26 3.63 14.13 3.48
N LYS A 27 4.48 15.16 3.38
CA LYS A 27 4.69 15.91 2.13
C LYS A 27 5.14 14.99 1.00
N CYS A 28 6.18 14.19 1.23
CA CYS A 28 6.64 13.18 0.27
C CYS A 28 5.57 12.11 0.00
N SER A 29 4.76 11.75 1.01
CA SER A 29 3.63 10.83 0.81
C SER A 29 2.56 11.40 -0.13
N ASN A 30 2.23 12.69 -0.03
CA ASN A 30 1.23 13.29 -0.92
C ASN A 30 1.79 13.60 -2.31
N GLN A 31 3.06 14.00 -2.38
CA GLN A 31 3.73 14.31 -3.64
C GLN A 31 3.82 13.05 -4.53
N HIS A 32 4.22 11.90 -3.99
CA HIS A 32 4.27 10.69 -4.81
C HIS A 32 2.87 10.26 -5.29
N LYS A 33 1.82 10.51 -4.49
CA LYS A 33 0.44 10.20 -4.87
C LYS A 33 0.01 11.02 -6.08
N GLN A 34 0.37 12.29 -6.11
CA GLN A 34 0.09 13.17 -7.25
C GLN A 34 0.91 12.79 -8.48
N ILE A 35 2.23 12.61 -8.33
CA ILE A 35 3.13 12.34 -9.46
C ILE A 35 2.87 10.95 -10.07
N LYS A 36 2.68 9.93 -9.22
CA LYS A 36 2.48 8.54 -9.67
C LYS A 36 1.01 8.14 -9.81
N ASN A 37 0.09 9.10 -9.69
CA ASN A 37 -1.35 8.85 -9.67
C ASN A 37 -1.74 7.70 -8.72
N CYS A 38 -1.14 7.68 -7.53
CA CYS A 38 -1.30 6.60 -6.56
C CYS A 38 -2.42 6.95 -5.58
N ASN A 39 -3.42 6.07 -5.42
CA ASN A 39 -4.54 6.29 -4.50
C ASN A 39 -4.15 6.12 -3.01
N GLY A 40 -2.96 5.58 -2.73
CA GLY A 40 -2.48 5.32 -1.38
C GLY A 40 -3.24 4.24 -0.61
N LYS A 41 -4.14 3.50 -1.26
CA LYS A 41 -4.92 2.39 -0.71
C LYS A 41 -4.39 1.06 -1.27
N ARG A 42 -4.24 0.07 -0.39
CA ARG A 42 -3.92 -1.30 -0.80
C ARG A 42 -5.08 -1.83 -1.65
N ASN A 43 -4.77 -2.43 -2.80
CA ASN A 43 -5.79 -3.15 -3.56
C ASN A 43 -6.16 -4.41 -2.79
N ARG A 44 -7.40 -4.48 -2.28
CA ARG A 44 -7.89 -5.62 -1.49
C ARG A 44 -8.46 -6.74 -2.34
N VAL A 45 -8.74 -6.48 -3.63
CA VAL A 45 -9.43 -7.43 -4.54
C VAL A 45 -8.45 -7.93 -5.61
N THR A 46 -7.22 -8.24 -5.21
CA THR A 46 -6.22 -8.78 -6.13
C THR A 46 -6.48 -10.25 -6.37
N HIS A 47 -6.55 -10.66 -7.64
CA HIS A 47 -6.68 -12.07 -8.00
C HIS A 47 -5.48 -12.88 -7.48
N VAL A 48 -5.76 -13.97 -6.77
CA VAL A 48 -4.77 -14.94 -6.30
C VAL A 48 -5.13 -16.29 -6.91
N PRO A 49 -4.22 -16.96 -7.63
CA PRO A 49 -4.48 -18.27 -8.17
C PRO A 49 -4.70 -19.29 -7.04
N ILE A 50 -5.57 -20.28 -7.26
CA ILE A 50 -6.04 -21.19 -6.20
C ILE A 50 -4.90 -21.93 -5.49
N ASN A 51 -3.82 -22.24 -6.22
CA ASN A 51 -2.63 -22.92 -5.69
C ASN A 51 -1.78 -22.04 -4.74
N GLN A 52 -1.99 -20.73 -4.74
CA GLN A 52 -1.34 -19.75 -3.86
C GLN A 52 -2.35 -19.11 -2.90
N TYR A 53 -3.60 -19.58 -2.91
CA TYR A 53 -4.64 -19.06 -2.04
C TYR A 53 -4.42 -19.57 -0.62
N THR A 54 -4.01 -18.68 0.27
CA THR A 54 -3.67 -19.03 1.66
C THR A 54 -4.76 -18.59 2.62
N TRP A 55 -4.72 -19.12 3.85
CA TRP A 55 -5.57 -18.65 4.95
C TRP A 55 -5.53 -17.14 5.16
N GLY A 56 -4.38 -16.49 4.94
CA GLY A 56 -4.26 -15.04 5.04
C GLY A 56 -5.02 -14.29 3.94
N THR A 57 -5.11 -14.86 2.74
CA THR A 57 -5.92 -14.33 1.63
C THR A 57 -7.41 -14.48 1.96
N LEU A 58 -7.82 -15.66 2.46
CA LEU A 58 -9.20 -15.90 2.90
C LEU A 58 -9.66 -14.91 3.97
N MET A 59 -8.83 -14.64 4.98
CA MET A 59 -9.14 -13.65 6.01
C MET A 59 -9.29 -12.24 5.43
N GLN A 60 -8.44 -11.84 4.47
CA GLN A 60 -8.55 -10.53 3.81
C GLN A 60 -9.87 -10.41 3.05
N ASP A 61 -10.25 -11.45 2.31
CA ASP A 61 -11.51 -11.49 1.55
C ASP A 61 -12.72 -11.44 2.49
N TYR A 62 -12.70 -12.24 3.56
CA TYR A 62 -13.75 -12.23 4.58
C TYR A 62 -13.92 -10.85 5.24
N SER A 63 -12.83 -10.25 5.72
CA SER A 63 -12.86 -8.91 6.32
C SER A 63 -13.35 -7.85 5.35
N TYR A 64 -13.01 -7.97 4.06
CA TYR A 64 -13.52 -7.07 3.03
C TYR A 64 -15.05 -7.21 2.85
N LEU A 65 -15.57 -8.43 2.81
CA LEU A 65 -17.02 -8.67 2.70
C LEU A 65 -17.80 -8.11 3.90
N GLU A 66 -17.28 -8.28 5.11
CA GLU A 66 -17.88 -7.72 6.33
C GLU A 66 -17.88 -6.18 6.32
N GLU A 67 -16.80 -5.54 5.86
CA GLU A 67 -16.73 -4.07 5.71
C GLU A 67 -17.76 -3.54 4.70
N VAL A 68 -18.01 -4.27 3.60
CA VAL A 68 -18.93 -3.86 2.53
C VAL A 68 -20.40 -4.07 2.90
N ASN A 69 -20.68 -5.06 3.76
CA ASN A 69 -22.04 -5.37 4.22
C ASN A 69 -22.56 -4.35 5.27
N ARG A 70 -21.72 -3.44 5.75
CA ARG A 70 -22.04 -2.47 6.80
C ARG A 70 -22.35 -1.08 6.26
#